data_AF-K0II83-F1
#
_entry.id   AF-K0II83-F1
#
_cell.length_a   1.000
_cell.length_b   1.000
_cell.length_c   1.000
_cell.angle_alpha   90.00
_cell.angle_beta   90.00
_cell.angle_gamma   90.00
#
_symmetry.space_group_name_H-M   'P 1'
#
loop_
_entity.id
_entity.type
_entity.pdbx_description
1 polymer ?
#
loop_
_entity_poly.entity_id
_entity_poly.type
_entity_poly.pdbx_seq_one_letter_code
_entity_poly.pdbx_strand_id
1 'polypeptide(L)'
;MEYQEKIVKGMMQLRTGKMREWSAEVIESRGALRSKNEVITEDGQILQADKILIGTGSKYHVPSVEGIQYAIDGDQVLKLRELPGEKRVFIIGAGFGGLEYATFNHLPNQSIFQ
;
A
#
# COMPACT_ATOMS: atom_id res chain seq x y z
N MET A 1 -7.31 -9.88 10.68
CA MET A 1 -6.98 -9.90 9.24
C MET A 1 -8.21 -9.93 8.35
N GLU A 2 -9.09 -10.93 8.44
CA GLU A 2 -10.29 -11.03 7.56
C GLU A 2 -11.23 -9.81 7.62
N TYR A 3 -11.44 -9.24 8.82
CA TYR A 3 -12.22 -8.01 8.97
C TYR A 3 -11.58 -6.79 8.27
N GLN A 4 -10.26 -6.60 8.42
CA GLN A 4 -9.53 -5.50 7.76
C GLN A 4 -9.61 -5.65 6.23
N GLU A 5 -9.38 -6.84 5.71
CA GLU A 5 -9.49 -7.11 4.28
C GLU A 5 -10.90 -6.83 3.75
N LYS A 6 -11.94 -7.22 4.50
CA LYS A 6 -13.33 -6.91 4.17
C LYS A 6 -13.58 -5.40 4.08
N ILE A 7 -13.10 -4.63 5.06
CA ILE A 7 -13.26 -3.16 5.07
C ILE A 7 -12.51 -2.54 3.89
N VAL A 8 -11.24 -2.90 3.68
CA VAL A 8 -10.42 -2.36 2.58
C VAL A 8 -11.06 -2.69 1.23
N LYS A 9 -11.50 -3.93 1.02
CA LYS A 9 -12.17 -4.35 -0.21
C LYS A 9 -13.47 -3.56 -0.44
N GLY A 10 -14.27 -3.37 0.61
CA GLY A 10 -15.50 -2.58 0.53
C GLY A 10 -15.22 -1.12 0.13
N MET A 11 -14.24 -0.48 0.75
CA MET A 11 -13.84 0.89 0.40
C MET A 11 -13.34 1.01 -1.05
N MET A 12 -12.56 0.03 -1.51
CA MET A 12 -12.04 0.02 -2.88
C MET A 12 -13.17 -0.15 -3.91
N GLN A 13 -14.15 -1.01 -3.64
CA GLN A 13 -15.34 -1.18 -4.48
C GLN A 13 -16.19 0.08 -4.55
N LEU A 14 -16.39 0.77 -3.41
CA LEU A 14 -17.11 2.05 -3.38
C LEU A 14 -16.43 3.09 -4.26
N ARG A 15 -15.09 3.19 -4.18
CA ARG A 15 -14.30 4.13 -4.98
C ARG A 15 -14.41 3.85 -6.47
N THR A 16 -14.21 2.59 -6.89
CA THR A 16 -14.29 2.23 -8.32
C THR A 16 -15.71 2.37 -8.86
N GLY A 17 -16.73 2.04 -8.06
CA GLY A 17 -18.13 2.27 -8.40
C GLY A 17 -18.44 3.74 -8.67
N LYS A 18 -17.96 4.65 -7.81
CA LYS A 18 -18.15 6.10 -7.99
C LYS A 18 -17.43 6.65 -9.24
N MET A 19 -16.24 6.15 -9.56
CA MET A 19 -15.55 6.55 -10.79
C MET A 19 -16.36 6.17 -12.04
N ARG A 20 -16.92 4.96 -12.07
CA ARG A 20 -17.78 4.51 -13.18
C ARG A 20 -19.08 5.32 -13.25
N GLU A 21 -19.69 5.67 -12.12
CA GLU A 21 -20.87 6.55 -12.06
C GLU A 21 -20.58 7.94 -12.67
N TRP A 22 -19.37 8.47 -12.47
CA TRP A 22 -18.90 9.71 -13.10
C TRP A 22 -18.41 9.52 -14.55
N SER A 23 -18.76 8.40 -15.19
CA SER A 23 -18.39 8.07 -16.57
C SER A 23 -16.88 7.99 -16.83
N ALA A 24 -16.08 7.76 -15.79
CA ALA A 24 -14.67 7.43 -15.95
C ALA A 24 -14.52 5.94 -16.30
N GLU A 25 -13.77 5.65 -17.36
CA GLU A 25 -13.34 4.29 -17.65
C GLU A 25 -12.28 3.85 -16.63
N VAL A 26 -12.48 2.66 -16.04
CA VAL A 26 -11.54 2.07 -15.07
C VAL A 26 -10.98 0.80 -15.67
N ILE A 27 -9.69 0.85 -16.00
CA ILE A 27 -8.91 -0.25 -16.57
C ILE A 27 -7.99 -0.80 -15.46
N GLU A 28 -8.21 -2.04 -15.05
CA GLU A 28 -7.41 -2.70 -14.01
C GLU A 28 -6.18 -3.39 -14.64
N SER A 29 -5.19 -2.57 -15.02
CA SER A 29 -3.92 -3.04 -15.60
C SER A 29 -2.76 -2.16 -15.15
N ARG A 30 -1.54 -2.67 -15.23
CA ARG A 30 -0.34 -1.85 -15.02
C ARG A 30 -0.06 -1.03 -16.27
N GLY A 31 -0.10 0.29 -16.15
CA GLY A 31 0.23 1.21 -17.23
C GLY A 31 1.70 1.65 -17.22
N ALA A 32 2.28 1.81 -18.40
CA ALA A 32 3.57 2.44 -18.61
C ALA A 32 3.45 3.55 -19.67
N LEU A 33 4.17 4.65 -19.48
CA LEU A 33 4.22 5.72 -20.48
C LEU A 33 4.97 5.23 -21.71
N ARG A 34 4.31 5.17 -22.86
CA ARG A 34 4.93 4.79 -24.15
C ARG A 34 5.42 6.01 -24.91
N SER A 35 4.68 7.11 -24.84
CA SER A 35 5.05 8.42 -25.41
C SER A 35 4.30 9.54 -24.68
N LYS A 36 4.47 10.79 -25.11
CA LYS A 36 3.81 11.97 -24.50
C LYS A 36 2.28 11.82 -24.38
N ASN A 37 1.66 11.09 -25.30
CA ASN A 37 0.21 10.96 -25.43
C ASN A 37 -0.27 9.51 -25.45
N GLU A 38 0.61 8.56 -25.12
CA GLU A 38 0.30 7.13 -25.14
C GLU A 38 0.70 6.42 -23.85
N VAL A 39 -0.20 5.61 -23.34
CA VAL A 39 0.04 4.65 -22.26
C VAL A 39 -0.13 3.24 -22.81
N ILE A 40 0.80 2.34 -22.49
CA ILE A 40 0.67 0.92 -22.79
C ILE A 40 0.31 0.16 -21.52
N THR A 41 -0.67 -0.73 -21.62
CA THR A 41 -1.06 -1.64 -20.54
C THR A 41 -0.18 -2.89 -20.54
N GLU A 42 -0.19 -3.67 -19.45
CA GLU A 42 0.61 -4.89 -19.32
C GLU A 42 0.25 -5.97 -20.36
N ASP A 43 -1.00 -6.00 -20.79
CA ASP A 43 -1.54 -6.87 -21.84
C ASP A 43 -1.33 -6.32 -23.27
N GLY A 44 -0.68 -5.16 -23.41
CA GLY A 44 -0.26 -4.58 -24.69
C GLY A 44 -1.28 -3.65 -25.36
N GLN A 45 -2.40 -3.34 -24.72
CA GLN A 45 -3.35 -2.33 -25.19
C GLN A 45 -2.68 -0.94 -25.17
N ILE A 46 -2.86 -0.17 -26.25
CA ILE A 46 -2.37 1.21 -26.35
C ILE A 46 -3.55 2.16 -26.15
N LEU A 47 -3.43 3.02 -25.13
CA LEU A 47 -4.39 4.05 -24.78
C LEU A 47 -3.84 5.42 -25.20
N GLN A 48 -4.67 6.22 -25.86
CA GLN A 48 -4.30 7.58 -26.28
C GLN A 48 -5.04 8.62 -25.43
N ALA A 49 -4.34 9.70 -25.08
CA ALA A 49 -4.92 10.82 -24.36
C ALA A 49 -4.20 12.14 -24.68
N ASP A 50 -4.95 13.25 -24.74
CA ASP A 50 -4.37 14.59 -24.94
C ASP A 50 -3.52 15.04 -23.75
N LYS A 51 -3.89 14.58 -22.54
CA LYS A 51 -3.24 14.91 -21.28
C LYS A 51 -3.15 13.64 -20.42
N ILE A 52 -2.00 13.46 -19.77
CA ILE A 52 -1.73 12.34 -18.87
C ILE A 52 -1.41 12.90 -17.49
N LEU A 53 -2.15 12.46 -16.47
CA LEU A 53 -1.85 12.73 -15.07
C LEU A 53 -1.19 11.50 -14.45
N ILE A 54 0.01 11.66 -13.88
CA ILE A 54 0.74 10.59 -13.20
C ILE A 54 0.42 10.61 -11.71
N GLY A 55 -0.26 9.57 -11.24
CA GLY A 55 -0.66 9.40 -9.83
C GLY A 55 -0.24 8.05 -9.25
N THR A 56 0.98 7.57 -9.54
CA THR A 56 1.45 6.22 -9.20
C THR A 56 1.82 6.01 -7.72
N GLY A 57 1.77 7.07 -6.90
CA GLY A 57 2.16 7.01 -5.49
C GLY A 57 3.66 6.80 -5.28
N SER A 58 4.02 6.25 -4.11
CA SER A 58 5.41 6.00 -3.67
C SER A 58 5.59 4.56 -3.17
N LYS A 59 6.85 4.15 -2.97
CA LYS A 59 7.23 2.89 -2.32
C LYS A 59 8.27 3.15 -1.23
N TYR A 60 8.42 2.22 -0.28
CA TYR A 60 9.45 2.31 0.75
C TYR A 60 10.84 2.38 0.13
N HIS A 61 11.70 3.22 0.71
CA HIS A 61 13.13 3.19 0.43
C HIS A 61 13.78 2.11 1.29
N VAL A 62 14.36 1.10 0.66
CA VAL A 62 15.08 0.02 1.34
C VAL A 62 16.58 0.34 1.33
N PRO A 63 17.22 0.57 2.50
CA PRO A 63 18.63 0.95 2.56
C PRO A 63 19.55 -0.22 2.17
N SER A 64 20.68 0.09 1.53
CA SER A 64 21.68 -0.92 1.17
C SER A 64 22.63 -1.17 2.35
N VAL A 65 22.18 -2.00 3.30
CA VAL A 65 22.96 -2.41 4.47
C VAL A 65 22.95 -3.93 4.62
N GLU A 66 24.02 -4.49 5.17
CA GLU A 66 24.08 -5.93 5.45
C GLU A 66 22.93 -6.34 6.38
N GLY A 67 22.27 -7.45 6.04
CA GLY A 67 21.17 -7.99 6.82
C GLY A 67 19.80 -7.37 6.51
N ILE A 68 19.71 -6.38 5.60
CA ILE A 68 18.43 -5.76 5.22
C ILE A 68 17.41 -6.78 4.67
N GLN A 69 17.89 -7.88 4.07
CA GLN A 69 17.03 -8.96 3.57
C GLN A 69 16.24 -9.70 4.65
N TYR A 70 16.62 -9.55 5.91
CA TYR A 70 15.90 -10.13 7.05
C TYR A 70 14.86 -9.17 7.64
N ALA A 71 14.87 -7.90 7.23
CA ALA A 71 13.88 -6.93 7.64
C ALA A 71 12.57 -7.13 6.86
N ILE A 72 11.48 -6.59 7.43
CA ILE A 72 10.19 -6.47 6.77
C ILE A 72 9.85 -4.99 6.60
N ASP A 73 9.15 -4.65 5.52
CA ASP A 73 8.64 -3.30 5.29
C ASP A 73 7.27 -3.06 5.96
N GLY A 74 6.76 -1.82 5.86
CA GLY A 74 5.48 -1.46 6.48
C GLY A 74 4.28 -2.22 5.89
N ASP A 75 4.31 -2.61 4.61
CA ASP A 75 3.24 -3.39 3.99
C ASP A 75 3.19 -4.81 4.56
N GLN A 76 4.36 -5.38 4.88
CA GLN A 76 4.49 -6.68 5.52
C GLN A 76 4.09 -6.64 7.00
N VAL A 77 4.44 -5.57 7.73
CA VAL A 77 4.04 -5.39 9.15
C VAL A 77 2.52 -5.39 9.29
N LEU A 78 1.79 -4.72 8.38
CA LEU A 78 0.32 -4.68 8.38
C LEU A 78 -0.34 -6.05 8.07
N LYS A 79 0.44 -7.03 7.62
CA LYS A 79 -0.03 -8.39 7.30
C LYS A 79 0.35 -9.42 8.38
N LEU A 80 1.04 -9.00 9.43
CA LEU A 80 1.36 -9.87 10.56
C LEU A 80 0.06 -10.39 11.19
N ARG A 81 -0.02 -11.70 11.37
CA ARG A 81 -1.18 -12.35 12.02
C ARG A 81 -1.19 -12.11 13.52
N GLU A 82 0.00 -12.00 14.11
CA GLU A 82 0.24 -11.80 15.53
C GLU A 82 1.32 -10.75 15.71
N LEU A 83 1.18 -9.93 16.74
CA LEU A 83 2.21 -8.96 17.12
C LEU A 83 3.41 -9.68 17.73
N PRO A 84 4.61 -9.09 17.67
CA PRO A 84 5.84 -9.68 18.21
C PRO A 84 5.79 -9.96 19.73
N GLY A 85 4.77 -9.51 20.45
CA GLY A 85 4.57 -9.80 21.87
C GLY A 85 5.73 -9.26 22.70
N GLU A 86 6.40 -10.15 23.45
CA GLU A 86 7.57 -9.80 24.25
C GLU A 86 8.88 -9.70 23.44
N LYS A 87 8.84 -10.01 22.13
CA LYS A 87 10.04 -9.93 21.28
C LYS A 87 10.42 -8.47 21.06
N ARG A 88 11.73 -8.23 21.07
CA ARG A 88 12.31 -6.91 20.75
C ARG A 88 12.05 -6.57 19.29
N VAL A 89 11.49 -5.39 19.04
CA VAL A 89 11.28 -4.83 17.70
C VAL A 89 12.31 -3.73 17.47
N PHE A 90 12.95 -3.75 16.30
CA PHE A 90 13.82 -2.68 15.84
C PHE A 90 13.19 -2.01 14.63
N ILE A 91 13.01 -0.69 14.69
CA ILE A 91 12.37 0.11 13.65
C ILE A 91 13.42 1.03 13.05
N ILE A 92 13.62 0.92 11.74
CA ILE A 92 14.57 1.73 10.98
C ILE A 92 13.82 2.93 10.40
N GLY A 93 14.04 4.10 11.00
CA GLY A 93 13.44 5.37 10.59
C GLY A 93 12.48 5.94 11.64
N ALA A 94 12.61 7.25 11.89
CA ALA A 94 11.83 7.99 12.89
C ALA A 94 10.85 8.99 12.27
N GLY A 95 10.47 8.78 11.00
CA GLY A 95 9.38 9.51 10.37
C GLY A 95 8.02 9.05 10.91
N PHE A 96 6.95 9.72 10.47
CA PHE A 96 5.58 9.45 10.95
C PHE A 96 5.21 7.97 10.93
N GLY A 97 5.41 7.27 9.80
CA GLY A 97 5.11 5.83 9.71
C GLY A 97 5.91 4.98 10.71
N GLY A 98 7.20 5.28 10.93
CA GLY A 98 8.02 4.57 11.92
C GLY A 98 7.52 4.78 13.35
N LEU A 99 7.05 5.99 13.67
CA LEU A 99 6.46 6.31 14.98
C LEU A 99 5.08 5.66 15.18
N GLU A 100 4.25 5.59 14.14
CA GLU A 100 2.98 4.86 14.17
C GLU A 100 3.22 3.37 14.47
N TYR A 101 4.16 2.74 13.76
CA TYR A 101 4.51 1.34 14.02
C TYR A 101 5.11 1.14 15.42
N ALA A 102 5.95 2.08 15.89
CA ALA A 102 6.49 2.02 17.25
C ALA A 102 5.37 2.05 18.29
N THR A 103 4.41 2.95 18.13
CA THR A 103 3.25 3.09 19.02
C THR A 103 2.42 1.81 19.01
N PHE A 104 2.03 1.33 17.82
CA PHE A 104 1.24 0.12 17.66
C PHE A 104 1.89 -1.14 18.27
N ASN A 105 3.22 -1.28 18.14
CA ASN A 105 3.95 -2.43 18.69
C ASN A 105 4.35 -2.27 20.17
N HIS A 106 4.34 -1.05 20.72
CA HIS A 106 4.69 -0.79 22.13
C HIS A 106 3.47 -0.82 23.06
N LEU A 107 2.25 -0.62 22.54
CA LEU A 107 1.06 -0.71 23.37
C LEU A 107 1.04 -2.10 24.04
N PRO A 108 1.10 -2.17 25.39
CA PRO A 108 0.97 -3.44 26.08
C PRO A 108 -0.36 -4.07 25.65
N ASN A 109 -0.40 -5.40 25.56
CA ASN A 109 -1.62 -6.19 25.35
C ASN A 109 -2.70 -5.75 26.35
N GLN A 110 -3.41 -4.68 26.05
CA GLN A 110 -4.62 -4.27 26.75
C GLN A 110 -5.74 -4.79 25.88
N SER A 111 -6.44 -5.78 26.43
CA SER A 111 -7.77 -6.14 25.99
C SER A 111 -8.65 -4.88 25.96
N ILE A 112 -8.77 -4.25 24.80
CA ILE A 112 -9.66 -3.08 24.57
C ILE A 112 -11.13 -3.53 24.45
N PHE A 113 -11.43 -4.81 24.69
CA PHE A 113 -12.78 -5.31 24.89
C PHE A 113 -12.82 -6.17 26.16
N GLN A 114 -13.12 -5.53 27.28
CA GLN A 114 -13.87 -6.15 28.39
C GLN A 114 -15.22 -5.46 28.47
#